data_AF-A0A2B9WA53-F1
#
_entry.id   AF-A0A2B9WA53-F1
#
_cell.length_a   1.000
_cell.length_b   1.000
_cell.length_c   1.000
_cell.angle_alpha   90.00
_cell.angle_beta   90.00
_cell.angle_gamma   90.00
#
_symmetry.space_group_name_H-M   'P 1'
#
loop_
_entity.id
_entity.type
_entity.pdbx_description
1 polymer ?
#
loop_
_entity_poly.entity_id
_entity_poly.type
_entity_poly.pdbx_seq_one_letter_code
_entity_poly.pdbx_strand_id
1 'polypeptide(L)'
;MVHMHITAWALGLILFFVAYSLYSAGRKGKGVHMGLRLMYIIIIVTGFMLYMSIVKTATGSMHMWYGMKMLAGILVIGGMEMVLVKMSKNKPTGAVWGLFIVALVAVLYLGLKLPLGWYVFK
;
A
#
# COMPACT_ATOMS: atom_id res chain seq x y z
N MET A 1 3.64 -4.84 16.72
CA MET A 1 3.34 -3.75 15.75
C MET A 1 3.67 -4.12 14.30
N VAL A 2 4.86 -4.66 14.00
CA VAL A 2 5.22 -5.08 12.63
C VAL A 2 4.25 -6.11 12.04
N HIS A 3 3.86 -7.12 12.83
CA HIS A 3 2.97 -8.19 12.37
C HIS A 3 1.58 -7.64 12.00
N MET A 4 1.03 -6.71 12.79
CA MET A 4 -0.26 -6.05 12.51
C MET A 4 -0.22 -5.24 11.21
N HIS A 5 0.90 -4.58 10.92
CA HIS A 5 1.06 -3.83 9.68
C HIS A 5 1.15 -4.75 8.46
N ILE A 6 1.91 -5.85 8.57
CA ILE A 6 2.02 -6.85 7.50
C ILE A 6 0.67 -7.53 7.24
N THR A 7 -0.06 -7.92 8.28
CA THR A 7 -1.39 -8.51 8.12
C THR A 7 -2.39 -7.53 7.53
N ALA A 8 -2.37 -6.24 7.94
CA ALA A 8 -3.22 -5.21 7.35
C ALA A 8 -2.93 -5.00 5.86
N TRP A 9 -1.66 -5.02 5.45
CA TRP A 9 -1.25 -4.97 4.04
C TRP A 9 -1.74 -6.18 3.25
N ALA A 10 -1.55 -7.39 3.78
CA ALA A 10 -2.02 -8.62 3.14
C ALA A 10 -3.54 -8.59 2.96
N LEU A 11 -4.28 -8.23 4.01
CA LEU A 11 -5.74 -8.11 3.98
C LEU A 11 -6.20 -7.03 2.99
N GLY A 12 -5.54 -5.86 3.00
CA GLY A 12 -5.81 -4.76 2.08
C GLY A 12 -5.62 -5.16 0.61
N LEU A 13 -4.53 -5.86 0.29
CA LEU A 13 -4.30 -6.37 -1.06
C LEU A 13 -5.35 -7.42 -1.48
N ILE A 14 -5.72 -8.34 -0.57
CA ILE A 14 -6.77 -9.32 -0.83
C ILE A 14 -8.10 -8.62 -1.12
N LEU A 15 -8.53 -7.69 -0.25
CA LEU A 15 -9.78 -6.94 -0.46
C LEU A 15 -9.74 -6.13 -1.75
N PHE A 16 -8.58 -5.59 -2.14
CA PHE A 16 -8.42 -4.86 -3.39
C PHE A 16 -8.68 -5.77 -4.60
N PHE A 17 -8.07 -6.95 -4.66
CA PHE A 17 -8.31 -7.91 -5.74
C PHE A 17 -9.75 -8.43 -5.76
N VAL A 18 -10.35 -8.68 -4.60
CA VAL A 18 -11.76 -9.07 -4.50
C VAL A 18 -12.67 -7.96 -5.01
N ALA A 19 -12.46 -6.70 -4.58
CA ALA A 19 -13.23 -5.57 -5.06
C ALA A 19 -13.05 -5.37 -6.57
N TYR A 20 -11.81 -5.48 -7.07
CA TYR A 20 -11.50 -5.36 -8.49
C TYR A 20 -12.21 -6.44 -9.32
N SER A 21 -12.13 -7.71 -8.91
CA SER A 21 -12.83 -8.81 -9.56
C SER A 21 -14.35 -8.58 -9.58
N LEU A 22 -14.90 -8.09 -8.47
CA LEU A 22 -16.33 -7.83 -8.36
C LEU A 22 -16.79 -6.69 -9.29
N TYR A 23 -16.00 -5.61 -9.42
CA TYR A 23 -16.25 -4.55 -10.39
C TYR A 23 -16.03 -5.01 -11.84
N SER A 24 -15.02 -5.84 -12.10
CA SER A 24 -14.74 -6.41 -13.41
C SER A 24 -15.87 -7.35 -13.88
N ALA A 25 -16.52 -8.04 -12.95
CA ALA A 25 -17.69 -8.88 -13.21
C ALA A 25 -19.02 -8.10 -13.28
N GLY A 26 -18.99 -6.76 -13.24
CA GLY A 26 -20.20 -5.92 -13.29
C GLY A 26 -21.06 -5.96 -12.02
N ARG A 27 -20.56 -6.53 -10.92
CA ARG A 27 -21.29 -6.65 -9.64
C ARG A 27 -21.03 -5.42 -8.74
N LYS A 28 -21.97 -5.13 -7.86
CA LYS A 28 -21.89 -3.98 -6.92
C LYS A 28 -20.84 -4.23 -5.84
N GLY A 29 -19.57 -3.90 -6.10
CA GLY A 29 -18.46 -4.03 -5.15
C GLY A 29 -18.36 -2.99 -4.03
N LYS A 30 -19.42 -2.22 -3.80
CA LYS A 30 -19.41 -1.07 -2.86
C LYS A 30 -19.08 -1.46 -1.42
N GLY A 31 -19.54 -2.63 -0.95
CA GLY A 31 -19.26 -3.11 0.41
C GLY A 31 -17.77 -3.42 0.62
N VAL A 32 -17.17 -4.17 -0.30
CA VAL A 32 -15.72 -4.49 -0.25
C VAL A 32 -14.88 -3.22 -0.42
N HIS A 33 -15.30 -2.32 -1.31
CA HIS A 33 -14.66 -1.01 -1.48
C HIS A 33 -14.68 -0.19 -0.18
N MET A 34 -15.82 -0.13 0.53
CA MET A 34 -15.90 0.56 1.82
C MET A 34 -15.02 -0.10 2.90
N GLY A 35 -14.96 -1.43 2.95
CA GLY A 35 -14.06 -2.15 3.85
C GLY A 35 -12.59 -1.89 3.54
N LEU A 36 -12.25 -1.79 2.26
CA LEU A 36 -10.89 -1.49 1.80
C LEU A 36 -10.43 -0.10 2.22
N ARG A 37 -11.32 0.91 2.18
CA ARG A 37 -11.02 2.24 2.72
C ARG A 37 -10.71 2.23 4.22
N LEU A 38 -11.41 1.39 4.99
CA LEU A 38 -11.10 1.19 6.40
C LEU A 38 -9.69 0.60 6.59
N MET A 39 -9.34 -0.38 5.75
CA MET A 39 -8.00 -1.00 5.77
C MET A 39 -6.90 0.00 5.42
N TYR A 40 -7.13 0.93 4.48
CA TYR A 40 -6.17 1.98 4.16
C TYR A 40 -5.80 2.83 5.38
N ILE A 41 -6.80 3.21 6.18
CA ILE A 41 -6.58 3.99 7.40
C ILE A 41 -5.71 3.19 8.39
N ILE A 42 -6.03 1.91 8.60
CA ILE A 42 -5.24 1.05 9.48
C ILE A 42 -3.80 0.89 8.97
N ILE A 43 -3.60 0.69 7.67
CA ILE A 43 -2.27 0.57 7.06
C ILE A 43 -1.47 1.86 7.26
N ILE A 44 -2.07 3.03 7.07
CA ILE A 44 -1.40 4.34 7.24
C ILE A 44 -1.04 4.56 8.71
N VAL A 45 -1.98 4.33 9.64
CA VAL A 45 -1.75 4.53 11.08
C VAL A 45 -0.67 3.58 11.59
N THR A 46 -0.78 2.29 11.29
CA THR A 46 0.22 1.30 11.71
C THR A 46 1.58 1.53 11.06
N GLY A 47 1.61 1.98 9.80
CA GLY A 47 2.82 2.38 9.10
C GLY A 47 3.48 3.61 9.71
N PHE A 48 2.69 4.61 10.11
CA PHE A 48 3.18 5.81 10.77
C PHE A 48 3.75 5.51 12.17
N MET A 49 3.09 4.64 12.94
CA MET A 49 3.61 4.19 14.24
C MET A 49 4.92 3.41 14.10
N LEU A 50 5.04 2.58 13.06
CA LEU A 50 6.31 1.92 12.71
C LEU A 50 7.38 2.94 12.34
N TYR A 51 7.06 3.89 11.48
CA TYR A 51 7.95 4.97 11.07
C TYR A 51 8.46 5.76 12.28
N MET A 52 7.58 6.22 13.17
CA MET A 52 7.94 6.93 14.41
C MET A 52 8.85 6.10 15.33
N SER A 53 8.63 4.79 15.40
CA SER A 53 9.47 3.90 16.21
C SER A 53 10.89 3.78 15.64
N ILE A 54 11.02 3.77 14.31
CA ILE A 54 12.29 3.69 13.58
C ILE A 54 13.02 5.03 13.59
N VAL A 55 12.29 6.13 13.43
CA VAL A 55 12.78 7.53 13.54
C VAL A 55 13.43 7.76 14.89
N LYS A 56 12.90 7.21 15.99
CA LYS A 56 13.53 7.32 17.32
C LYS A 56 14.90 6.64 17.43
N THR A 57 15.23 5.71 16.55
CA THR A 57 16.48 4.92 16.59
C THR A 57 17.43 5.21 15.42
N ALA A 58 16.93 5.78 14.33
CA ALA A 58 17.71 6.05 13.13
C ALA A 58 18.43 7.42 13.21
N THR A 59 19.75 7.45 13.14
CA THR A 59 20.54 8.69 13.03
C THR A 59 20.78 9.06 11.55
N GLY A 60 20.62 10.34 11.20
CA GLY A 60 21.05 10.90 9.90
C GLY A 60 20.22 10.49 8.67
N SER A 61 20.88 10.24 7.54
CA SER A 61 20.30 10.00 6.20
C SER A 61 19.31 8.83 6.12
N MET A 62 19.31 7.94 7.11
CA MET A 62 18.39 6.82 7.22
C MET A 62 16.93 7.25 7.43
N HIS A 63 16.68 8.39 8.10
CA HIS A 63 15.35 8.98 8.26
C HIS A 63 14.66 9.26 6.91
N MET A 64 15.41 9.87 5.99
CA MET A 64 14.88 10.30 4.68
C MET A 64 14.42 9.11 3.85
N TRP A 65 15.17 8.00 3.90
CA TRP A 65 14.82 6.77 3.19
C TRP A 65 13.55 6.11 3.75
N TYR A 66 13.35 6.10 5.07
CA TYR A 66 12.11 5.60 5.68
C TYR A 66 10.91 6.50 5.37
N GLY A 67 11.12 7.82 5.27
CA GLY A 67 10.09 8.77 4.84
C GLY A 67 9.67 8.53 3.40
N MET A 68 10.63 8.25 2.51
CA MET A 68 10.35 7.89 1.11
C MET A 68 9.54 6.58 1.01
N LYS A 69 9.82 5.59 1.86
CA LYS A 69 9.05 4.34 1.93
C LYS A 69 7.60 4.59 2.36
N MET A 70 7.37 5.49 3.32
CA MET A 70 6.03 5.91 3.73
C MET A 70 5.27 6.59 2.59
N LEU A 71 5.91 7.52 1.86
CA LEU A 71 5.31 8.16 0.70
C LEU A 71 4.96 7.16 -0.40
N ALA A 72 5.87 6.22 -0.69
CA ALA A 72 5.61 5.15 -1.64
C ALA A 72 4.41 4.28 -1.20
N GLY A 73 4.27 3.98 0.09
CA GLY A 73 3.12 3.25 0.63
C GLY A 73 1.79 4.00 0.42
N ILE A 74 1.79 5.32 0.63
CA ILE A 74 0.62 6.17 0.36
C ILE A 74 0.29 6.18 -1.14
N LEU A 75 1.30 6.23 -2.02
CA LEU A 75 1.09 6.15 -3.47
C LEU A 75 0.45 4.81 -3.88
N VAL A 76 0.85 3.69 -3.27
CA VAL A 76 0.22 2.38 -3.52
C VAL A 76 -1.25 2.40 -3.11
N ILE A 77 -1.57 2.95 -1.94
CA ILE A 77 -2.96 3.09 -1.46
C ILE A 77 -3.78 3.96 -2.41
N GLY A 78 -3.24 5.12 -2.81
CA GLY A 78 -3.88 6.00 -3.77
C GLY A 78 -4.09 5.33 -5.14
N GLY A 79 -3.13 4.52 -5.58
CA GLY A 79 -3.23 3.70 -6.79
C GLY A 79 -4.38 2.71 -6.71
N MET A 80 -4.51 1.97 -5.60
CA MET A 80 -5.61 1.01 -5.39
C MET A 80 -6.98 1.70 -5.44
N GLU A 81 -7.15 2.82 -4.71
CA GLU A 81 -8.42 3.58 -4.72
C GLU A 81 -8.75 4.07 -6.13
N MET A 82 -7.78 4.65 -6.84
CA MET A 82 -7.99 5.15 -8.20
C MET A 82 -8.35 4.05 -9.19
N VAL A 83 -7.77 2.85 -9.08
CA VAL A 83 -8.14 1.71 -9.93
C VAL A 83 -9.60 1.35 -9.68
N LEU A 84 -10.01 1.19 -8.42
CA LEU A 84 -11.38 0.81 -8.09
C LEU A 84 -12.40 1.89 -8.45
N VAL A 85 -12.09 3.17 -8.24
CA VAL A 85 -12.97 4.28 -8.64
C VAL A 85 -13.12 4.34 -10.16
N LYS A 86 -12.04 4.20 -10.93
CA LYS A 86 -12.14 4.19 -12.40
C LYS A 86 -12.89 2.97 -12.92
N MET A 87 -12.67 1.80 -12.31
CA MET A 87 -13.40 0.58 -12.63
C MET A 87 -14.89 0.74 -12.33
N SER A 88 -15.25 1.32 -11.19
CA SER A 88 -16.65 1.61 -10.83
C SER A 88 -17.34 2.58 -11.80
N LYS A 89 -16.56 3.39 -12.52
CA LYS A 89 -17.03 4.35 -13.52
C LYS A 89 -16.89 3.84 -14.97
N ASN A 90 -16.55 2.57 -15.17
CA ASN A 90 -16.25 1.98 -16.49
C ASN A 90 -15.25 2.81 -17.32
N LYS A 91 -14.29 3.46 -16.66
CA LYS A 91 -13.24 4.24 -17.31
C LYS A 91 -11.97 3.41 -17.51
N PRO A 92 -11.15 3.70 -18.53
CA PRO A 92 -9.90 2.99 -18.74
C PRO A 92 -8.98 3.12 -17.51
N THR A 93 -8.60 1.96 -16.97
CA THR A 93 -7.76 1.84 -15.76
C THR A 93 -6.28 1.66 -16.07
N GLY A 94 -5.88 1.49 -17.35
CA GLY A 94 -4.51 1.15 -17.75
C GLY A 94 -3.43 2.08 -17.19
N ALA A 95 -3.62 3.40 -17.27
CA ALA A 95 -2.67 4.36 -16.72
C ALA A 95 -2.52 4.28 -15.19
N VAL A 96 -3.60 3.93 -14.47
CA VAL A 96 -3.56 3.81 -13.01
C VAL A 96 -2.95 2.48 -12.58
N TRP A 97 -3.18 1.41 -13.35
CA TRP A 97 -2.47 0.15 -13.17
C TRP A 97 -0.96 0.32 -13.31
N GLY A 98 -0.51 1.10 -14.30
CA GLY A 98 0.91 1.47 -14.42
C GLY A 98 1.44 2.16 -13.17
N LEU A 99 0.74 3.18 -12.66
CA LEU A 99 1.13 3.88 -11.44
C LEU A 99 1.12 2.97 -10.20
N PHE A 100 0.12 2.09 -10.07
CA PHE A 100 0.02 1.12 -8.98
C PHE A 100 1.19 0.13 -8.98
N ILE A 101 1.52 -0.45 -10.14
CA ILE A 101 2.65 -1.39 -10.27
C ILE A 101 3.97 -0.68 -9.95
N VAL A 102 4.20 0.52 -10.48
CA VAL A 102 5.41 1.30 -10.21
C VAL A 102 5.53 1.61 -8.71
N ALA A 103 4.43 2.05 -8.07
CA ALA A 103 4.42 2.34 -6.65
C ALA A 103 4.67 1.06 -5.81
N LEU A 104 4.10 -0.07 -6.19
CA LEU A 104 4.26 -1.35 -5.48
C LEU A 104 5.71 -1.84 -5.56
N VAL A 105 6.31 -1.78 -6.75
CA VAL A 105 7.74 -2.08 -6.96
C VAL A 105 8.62 -1.12 -6.14
N ALA A 106 8.31 0.17 -6.11
CA ALA A 106 9.05 1.14 -5.31
C ALA A 106 8.97 0.83 -3.80
N VAL A 107 7.79 0.45 -3.27
CA VAL A 107 7.62 0.05 -1.87
C VAL A 107 8.39 -1.22 -1.54
N LEU A 108 8.37 -2.22 -2.42
CA LEU A 108 9.12 -3.46 -2.23
C LEU A 108 10.63 -3.22 -2.32
N TYR A 109 11.09 -2.45 -3.30
CA TYR A 109 12.50 -2.12 -3.47
C TYR A 109 13.05 -1.33 -2.28
N LEU A 110 12.35 -0.27 -1.85
CA LEU A 110 12.70 0.47 -0.63
C LEU A 110 12.55 -0.41 0.62
N GLY A 111 11.60 -1.34 0.62
CA GLY A 111 11.41 -2.30 1.70
C GLY A 111 12.56 -3.26 1.88
N LEU A 112 13.17 -3.72 0.79
CA LEU A 112 14.29 -4.66 0.77
C LEU A 112 15.65 -3.96 0.92
N LYS A 113 15.80 -2.72 0.43
CA LYS A 113 17.05 -1.96 0.50
C LYS A 113 17.31 -1.37 1.89
N LEU A 114 16.28 -1.17 2.73
CA LEU A 114 16.45 -0.58 4.05
C LEU A 114 16.85 -1.64 5.09
N PRO A 115 17.79 -1.35 6.01
CA PRO A 115 18.44 -2.36 6.86
C PRO A 115 17.58 -2.94 8.00
N LEU A 116 16.28 -2.62 8.04
CA LEU A 116 15.28 -3.35 8.84
C LEU A 116 14.39 -4.30 8.00
N GLY A 117 14.61 -4.38 6.69
CA GLY A 117 14.08 -5.42 5.82
C GLY A 117 14.94 -6.69 5.90
N TRP A 118 14.38 -7.85 5.52
CA TRP A 118 15.13 -9.11 5.47
C TRP A 118 16.46 -8.90 4.74
N TYR A 119 17.56 -9.23 5.41
CA TYR A 119 18.91 -9.29 4.84
C TYR A 119 18.98 -10.42 3.81
N VAL A 120 18.41 -10.22 2.62
CA VAL A 120 18.51 -11.19 1.52
C VAL A 120 19.68 -10.86 0.59
N PHE A 121 20.19 -9.63 0.62
CA PHE A 121 21.35 -9.23 -0.17
C PHE A 121 22.47 -8.75 0.74
N LYS A 122 23.46 -9.63 0.90
CA LYS A 122 24.76 -9.36 1.50
C LYS A 122 25.67 -8.71 0.46
#